data_AF-A0A518JU24-F1
#
_entry.id   AF-A0A518JU24-F1
#
_cell.length_a   1.000
_cell.length_b   1.000
_cell.length_c   1.000
_cell.angle_alpha   90.00
_cell.angle_beta   90.00
_cell.angle_gamma   90.00
#
_symmetry.space_group_name_H-M   'P 1'
#
loop_
_entity.id
_entity.type
_entity.pdbx_description
1 polymer ?
#
loop_
_entity_poly.entity_id
_entity_poly.type
_entity_poly.pdbx_seq_one_letter_code
_entity_poly.pdbx_strand_id
1 'polypeptide(L)'
;MGWLFRQDITRKELIAERTESWERQSDETIVQSECLAKCFRGGGFSGVLWAVWERRFIKNGEDTEPRQRWITCDLIQYRRDSGWGYKDMDESMGPYYYSCPLKYLNMVPIDEYGGNAEWRSEVINHHERQREKRRSQAISV
;
A
#
# COMPACT_ATOMS: atom_id res chain seq x y z
N MET A 1 12.95 -2.35 -10.70
CA MET A 1 11.47 -2.43 -10.66
C MET A 1 10.88 -1.66 -11.83
N GLY A 2 10.43 -2.38 -12.86
CA GLY A 2 9.78 -1.81 -14.05
C GLY A 2 8.26 -1.73 -13.90
N TRP A 3 7.59 -1.22 -14.92
CA TRP A 3 6.13 -1.29 -15.02
C TRP A 3 5.71 -2.67 -15.56
N LEU A 4 4.69 -3.26 -14.95
CA LEU A 4 4.04 -4.47 -15.43
C LEU A 4 2.63 -4.10 -15.91
N PHE A 5 2.34 -4.35 -17.18
CA PHE A 5 1.04 -4.07 -17.78
C PHE A 5 0.27 -5.37 -18.02
N ARG A 6 -1.05 -5.29 -17.88
CA ARG A 6 -2.00 -6.36 -18.11
C ARG A 6 -3.06 -5.83 -19.09
N GLN A 7 -3.14 -6.49 -20.23
CA GLN A 7 -4.19 -6.23 -21.20
C GLN A 7 -5.51 -6.83 -20.70
N ASP A 8 -6.62 -6.25 -21.14
CA ASP A 8 -7.98 -6.77 -20.94
C ASP A 8 -8.48 -6.89 -19.49
N ILE A 9 -7.84 -6.22 -18.53
CA ILE A 9 -8.35 -6.09 -17.16
C ILE A 9 -8.76 -4.66 -16.85
N THR A 10 -9.75 -4.50 -15.98
CA THR A 10 -10.13 -3.22 -15.40
C THR A 10 -9.20 -2.83 -14.25
N ARG A 11 -9.18 -1.54 -13.89
CA ARG A 11 -8.49 -1.07 -12.68
C ARG A 11 -8.95 -1.81 -11.42
N LYS A 12 -10.24 -2.17 -11.34
CA LYS A 12 -10.81 -2.84 -10.17
C LYS A 12 -10.27 -4.26 -10.04
N GLU A 13 -10.18 -4.98 -11.16
CA GLU A 13 -9.58 -6.32 -11.20
C GLU A 13 -8.09 -6.26 -10.90
N LEU A 14 -7.35 -5.30 -11.48
CA LEU A 14 -5.94 -5.11 -11.14
C LEU A 14 -5.75 -4.86 -9.63
N ILE A 15 -6.56 -3.98 -9.02
CA ILE A 15 -6.51 -3.74 -7.58
C ILE A 15 -6.84 -5.03 -6.81
N ALA A 16 -7.82 -5.81 -7.26
CA ALA A 16 -8.19 -7.07 -6.62
C ALA A 16 -7.04 -8.07 -6.66
N GLU A 17 -6.45 -8.32 -7.83
CA GLU A 17 -5.25 -9.18 -8.00
C GLU A 17 -4.10 -8.71 -7.10
N ARG A 18 -3.81 -7.40 -7.09
CA ARG A 18 -2.71 -6.82 -6.29
C ARG A 18 -2.90 -6.88 -4.79
N THR A 19 -4.12 -7.15 -4.33
CA THR A 19 -4.44 -7.18 -2.90
C THR A 19 -5.11 -8.49 -2.49
N GLU A 20 -4.93 -9.51 -3.32
CA GLU A 20 -5.34 -10.88 -3.02
C GLU A 20 -4.34 -11.48 -2.02
N SER A 21 -4.88 -11.95 -0.90
CA SER A 21 -4.10 -12.68 0.10
C SER A 21 -3.55 -13.96 -0.53
N TRP A 22 -2.34 -14.34 -0.14
CA TRP A 22 -1.68 -15.51 -0.71
C TRP A 22 -0.95 -16.30 0.37
N GLU A 23 -0.74 -17.58 0.06
CA GLU A 23 -0.03 -18.52 0.89
C GLU A 23 1.07 -19.20 0.06
N ARG A 24 2.24 -19.41 0.67
CA ARG A 24 3.32 -20.20 0.09
C ARG A 24 3.78 -21.21 1.11
N GLN A 25 3.76 -22.48 0.73
CA GLN A 25 4.37 -23.55 1.52
C GLN A 25 5.81 -23.79 1.04
N SER A 26 6.74 -23.80 1.99
CA SER A 26 8.13 -24.22 1.79
C SER A 26 8.50 -25.21 2.88
N ASP A 27 8.73 -26.47 2.49
CA ASP A 27 8.93 -27.59 3.41
C ASP A 27 7.78 -27.71 4.44
N GLU A 28 8.11 -27.53 5.72
CA GLU A 28 7.18 -27.55 6.86
C GLU A 28 6.65 -26.15 7.24
N THR A 29 7.08 -25.10 6.54
CA THR A 29 6.74 -23.71 6.87
C THR A 29 5.75 -23.14 5.87
N ILE A 30 4.65 -22.62 6.37
CA ILE A 30 3.62 -21.91 5.61
C ILE A 30 3.84 -20.41 5.82
N VAL A 31 4.10 -19.68 4.74
CA VAL A 31 4.16 -18.21 4.73
C VAL A 31 2.82 -17.70 4.23
N GLN A 32 2.05 -17.10 5.12
CA GLN A 32 0.76 -16.51 4.78
C GLN A 32 0.87 -14.99 4.78
N SER A 33 0.40 -14.35 3.71
CA SER A 33 0.32 -12.90 3.60
C SER A 33 -1.11 -12.45 3.36
N GLU A 34 -1.63 -11.57 4.21
CA GLU A 34 -2.99 -11.07 4.18
C GLU A 34 -3.03 -9.55 3.99
N CYS A 35 -3.91 -9.08 3.11
CA CYS A 35 -4.17 -7.65 2.95
C CYS A 35 -5.19 -7.17 3.98
N LEU A 36 -4.73 -6.52 5.05
CA LEU A 36 -5.58 -6.01 6.14
C LEU A 36 -6.41 -4.78 5.72
N ALA A 37 -5.85 -3.92 4.88
CA ALA A 37 -6.56 -2.75 4.39
C ALA A 37 -5.98 -2.29 3.05
N LYS A 38 -6.82 -1.71 2.18
CA LYS A 38 -6.40 -1.14 0.90
C LYS A 38 -7.19 0.10 0.52
N CYS A 39 -6.56 1.02 -0.20
CA CYS A 39 -7.25 2.14 -0.83
C CYS A 39 -6.51 2.64 -2.07
N PHE A 40 -7.27 3.04 -3.08
CA PHE A 40 -6.75 3.71 -4.26
C PHE A 40 -6.92 5.22 -4.13
N ARG A 41 -5.86 5.99 -4.38
CA ARG A 41 -5.84 7.45 -4.37
C ARG A 41 -5.32 7.95 -5.72
N GLY A 42 -6.19 8.57 -6.52
CA GLY A 42 -5.81 9.11 -7.82
C GLY A 42 -7.00 9.46 -8.70
N GLY A 43 -6.72 9.72 -9.98
CA GLY A 43 -7.71 10.06 -10.99
C GLY A 43 -8.24 8.85 -11.76
N GLY A 44 -8.86 9.10 -12.91
CA GLY A 44 -9.45 8.07 -13.77
C GLY A 44 -8.44 7.11 -14.39
N PHE A 45 -7.22 7.57 -14.70
CA PHE A 45 -6.22 6.82 -15.48
C PHE A 45 -4.89 6.57 -14.74
N SER A 46 -4.71 7.13 -13.56
CA SER A 46 -3.52 6.91 -12.75
C SER A 46 -3.75 7.22 -11.28
N GLY A 47 -2.96 6.61 -10.42
CA GLY A 47 -3.00 6.85 -8.98
C GLY A 47 -2.07 5.92 -8.22
N VAL A 48 -2.23 5.93 -6.91
CA VAL A 48 -1.47 5.09 -5.98
C VAL A 48 -2.44 4.15 -5.28
N LEU A 49 -2.15 2.86 -5.32
CA LEU A 49 -2.77 1.84 -4.50
C LEU A 49 -1.92 1.66 -3.23
N TRP A 50 -2.49 2.08 -2.11
CA TRP A 50 -1.93 1.84 -0.79
C TRP A 50 -2.55 0.57 -0.21
N ALA A 51 -1.73 -0.31 0.36
CA ALA A 51 -2.22 -1.46 1.12
C ALA A 51 -1.40 -1.67 2.39
N VAL A 52 -2.04 -2.25 3.41
CA VAL A 52 -1.41 -2.74 4.62
C VAL A 52 -1.43 -4.25 4.56
N TRP A 53 -0.27 -4.85 4.71
CA TRP A 53 -0.09 -6.30 4.70
C TRP A 53 0.30 -6.80 6.08
N GLU A 54 -0.13 -8.02 6.41
CA GLU A 54 0.38 -8.83 7.51
C GLU A 54 0.96 -10.13 6.95
N ARG A 55 2.14 -10.53 7.42
CA ARG A 55 2.78 -11.81 7.10
C ARG A 55 3.00 -12.63 8.36
N ARG A 56 2.66 -13.91 8.25
CA ARG A 56 2.85 -14.92 9.29
C ARG A 56 3.70 -16.06 8.75
N PHE A 57 4.54 -16.62 9.61
CA PHE A 57 5.35 -17.79 9.32
C PHE A 57 4.89 -18.90 10.26
N ILE A 58 4.24 -19.93 9.71
CA ILE A 58 3.56 -20.96 10.48
C ILE A 58 4.29 -22.27 10.25
N LYS A 59 4.74 -22.94 11.32
CA LYS A 59 5.31 -24.28 11.27
C LYS A 59 4.59 -25.17 12.28
N ASN A 60 4.14 -26.35 11.85
CA ASN A 60 3.39 -27.29 12.70
C ASN A 60 2.14 -26.67 13.39
N GLY A 61 1.52 -25.65 12.76
CA GLY A 61 0.34 -24.96 13.29
C GLY A 61 0.63 -23.81 14.25
N GLU A 62 1.90 -23.49 14.51
CA GLU A 62 2.32 -22.39 15.39
C GLU A 62 3.10 -21.32 14.64
N ASP A 63 2.94 -20.06 15.05
CA ASP A 63 3.74 -18.94 14.53
C ASP A 63 5.22 -19.11 14.96
N THR A 64 6.14 -19.23 14.00
CA THR A 64 7.58 -19.38 14.26
C THR A 64 8.31 -18.05 14.37
N GLU A 65 7.73 -16.99 13.81
CA GLU A 65 8.30 -15.65 13.82
C GLU A 65 7.25 -14.63 14.27
N PRO A 66 7.68 -13.48 14.83
CA PRO A 66 6.78 -12.35 15.03
C PRO A 66 6.08 -11.98 13.73
N ARG A 67 4.80 -11.61 13.84
CA ARG A 67 4.04 -11.12 12.69
C ARG A 67 4.74 -9.90 12.12
N GLN A 68 4.79 -9.84 10.81
CA GLN A 68 5.35 -8.69 10.11
C GLN A 68 4.21 -7.90 9.49
N ARG A 69 4.25 -6.57 9.60
CA ARG A 69 3.33 -5.69 8.88
C ARG A 69 4.09 -4.62 8.14
N TRP A 70 3.58 -4.25 6.98
CA TRP A 70 4.18 -3.18 6.19
C TRP A 70 3.12 -2.50 5.32
N ILE A 71 3.47 -1.31 4.84
CA ILE A 71 2.65 -0.53 3.92
C ILE A 71 3.25 -0.64 2.53
N THR A 72 2.45 -1.00 1.53
CA THR A 72 2.87 -1.00 0.11
C THR A 72 2.36 0.23 -0.62
N CYS A 73 3.12 0.63 -1.64
CA CYS A 73 2.81 1.76 -2.52
C CYS A 73 2.88 1.30 -3.98
N ASP A 74 1.77 0.83 -4.55
CA ASP A 74 1.75 0.41 -5.95
C ASP A 74 1.28 1.57 -6.82
N LEU A 75 2.13 2.05 -7.74
CA LEU A 75 1.70 3.03 -8.73
C LEU A 75 0.85 2.31 -9.77
N ILE A 76 -0.36 2.80 -10.01
CA ILE A 76 -1.28 2.23 -11.01
C ILE A 76 -1.43 3.24 -12.15
N GLN A 77 -1.30 2.79 -13.39
CA GLN A 77 -1.43 3.64 -14.58
C GLN A 77 -2.08 2.87 -15.73
N TYR A 78 -2.99 3.51 -16.44
CA TYR A 78 -3.51 3.03 -17.72
C TYR A 78 -2.67 3.55 -18.88
N ARG A 79 -2.39 2.68 -19.85
CA ARG A 79 -1.81 3.02 -21.15
C ARG A 79 -2.69 2.48 -22.26
N ARG A 80 -2.96 3.31 -23.28
CA ARG A 80 -3.88 2.97 -24.37
C ARG A 80 -3.51 1.64 -25.06
N ASP A 81 -2.23 1.38 -25.27
CA ASP A 81 -1.76 0.20 -26.02
C ASP A 81 -1.46 -1.02 -25.14
N SER A 82 -1.48 -0.87 -23.82
CA SER A 82 -1.04 -1.91 -22.88
C SER A 82 -2.04 -2.21 -21.76
N GLY A 83 -3.12 -1.45 -21.67
CA GLY A 83 -4.11 -1.60 -20.61
C GLY A 83 -3.65 -1.02 -19.28
N TRP A 84 -4.13 -1.61 -18.19
CA TRP A 84 -3.76 -1.19 -16.84
C TRP A 84 -2.45 -1.85 -16.43
N GLY A 85 -1.58 -1.07 -15.79
CA GLY A 85 -0.33 -1.57 -15.24
C GLY A 85 -0.06 -1.04 -13.86
N TYR A 86 0.86 -1.73 -13.19
CA TYR A 86 1.34 -1.37 -11.88
C TYR A 86 2.86 -1.30 -11.84
N LYS A 87 3.38 -0.57 -10.87
CA LYS A 87 4.78 -0.56 -10.49
C LYS A 87 4.85 -0.57 -8.97
N ASP A 88 5.40 -1.66 -8.43
CA ASP A 88 5.64 -1.79 -7.00
C ASP A 88 6.66 -0.74 -6.55
N MET A 89 6.30 0.01 -5.52
CA MET A 89 7.21 0.86 -4.78
C MET A 89 7.12 0.47 -3.31
N ASP A 90 8.28 0.42 -2.66
CA ASP A 90 8.38 0.14 -1.24
C ASP A 90 8.54 1.43 -0.45
N GLU A 91 8.09 1.43 0.81
CA GLU A 91 8.24 2.54 1.76
C GLU A 91 9.73 2.94 1.94
N SER A 92 10.64 1.97 1.90
CA SER A 92 12.10 2.20 2.00
C SER A 92 12.66 3.08 0.88
N MET A 93 11.98 3.17 -0.26
CA MET A 93 12.41 4.00 -1.39
C MET A 93 12.01 5.47 -1.24
N GLY A 94 11.33 5.85 -0.15
CA GLY A 94 10.87 7.22 0.08
C GLY A 94 10.00 7.74 -1.07
N PRO A 95 8.89 7.06 -1.41
CA PRO A 95 8.06 7.50 -2.52
C PRO A 95 7.61 8.95 -2.27
N TYR A 96 7.77 9.84 -3.26
CA TYR A 96 7.26 11.22 -3.23
C TYR A 96 5.71 11.31 -3.26
N TYR A 97 5.03 10.27 -2.77
CA TYR A 97 3.60 10.15 -2.65
C TYR A 97 3.24 10.12 -1.16
N TYR A 98 2.54 11.15 -0.72
CA TYR A 98 2.19 11.37 0.69
C TYR A 98 0.68 11.21 0.96
N SER A 99 -0.05 10.61 0.01
CA SER A 99 -1.50 10.43 0.08
C SER A 99 -1.94 9.21 0.90
N CYS A 100 -0.98 8.46 1.47
CA CYS A 100 -1.23 7.29 2.32
C CYS A 100 -2.16 7.67 3.48
N PRO A 101 -3.24 6.90 3.75
CA PRO A 101 -4.11 7.16 4.89
C PRO A 101 -3.38 7.13 6.23
N LEU A 102 -3.59 8.13 7.10
CA LEU A 102 -3.03 8.16 8.46
C LEU A 102 -3.38 6.90 9.28
N LYS A 103 -4.57 6.33 9.07
CA LYS A 103 -4.97 5.09 9.74
C LYS A 103 -4.04 3.90 9.44
N TYR A 104 -3.35 3.89 8.29
CA TYR A 104 -2.40 2.83 7.95
C TYR A 104 -1.12 2.95 8.76
N LEU A 105 -0.68 4.19 9.07
CA LEU A 105 0.46 4.42 9.96
C LEU A 105 0.18 3.85 11.36
N ASN A 106 -1.07 3.97 11.84
CA ASN A 106 -1.50 3.39 13.11
C ASN A 106 -1.59 1.85 13.09
N MET A 107 -1.86 1.24 11.93
CA MET A 107 -1.92 -0.22 11.78
C MET A 107 -0.53 -0.86 11.74
N VAL A 108 0.49 -0.07 11.40
CA VAL A 108 1.89 -0.48 11.29
C VAL A 108 2.75 0.45 12.15
N PRO A 109 2.66 0.45 13.50
CA PRO A 109 3.51 1.31 14.33
C PRO A 109 5.00 1.13 14.04
N ILE A 110 5.74 2.23 13.96
CA ILE A 110 7.17 2.20 13.58
C ILE A 110 8.04 1.49 14.62
N ASP A 111 7.68 1.60 15.90
CA ASP A 111 8.41 0.99 17.00
C ASP A 111 8.28 -0.54 17.01
N GLU A 112 7.22 -1.08 16.38
CA GLU A 112 6.92 -2.51 16.35
C GLU A 112 7.34 -3.16 15.02
N TYR A 113 7.01 -2.51 13.89
CA TYR A 113 7.20 -3.09 12.56
C TYR A 113 8.28 -2.40 11.72
N GLY A 114 8.88 -1.32 12.22
CA GLY A 114 9.80 -0.49 11.46
C GLY A 114 9.11 0.32 10.34
N GLY A 115 9.90 0.72 9.35
CA GLY A 115 9.47 1.57 8.23
C GLY A 115 10.37 2.78 8.04
N ASN A 116 9.90 3.76 7.27
CA ASN A 116 10.64 4.99 6.98
C ASN A 116 10.04 6.16 7.78
N ALA A 117 10.71 6.51 8.89
CA ALA A 117 10.26 7.58 9.78
C ALA A 117 10.08 8.93 9.06
N GLU A 118 11.04 9.30 8.22
CA GLU A 118 11.03 10.57 7.48
C GLU A 118 9.84 10.64 6.52
N TRP A 119 9.59 9.57 5.76
CA TRP A 119 8.44 9.51 4.86
C TRP A 119 7.11 9.59 5.62
N ARG A 120 6.99 8.93 6.78
CA ARG A 120 5.77 8.98 7.60
C ARG A 120 5.52 10.37 8.15
N SER A 121 6.55 11.10 8.57
CA SER A 121 6.44 12.51 8.94
C SER A 121 5.91 13.35 7.77
N GLU A 122 6.38 13.12 6.55
CA GLU A 122 5.87 13.83 5.37
C GLU A 122 4.43 13.48 5.01
N VAL A 123 4.00 12.24 5.22
CA VAL A 123 2.59 11.84 5.12
C VAL A 123 1.74 12.63 6.11
N ILE A 124 2.17 12.73 7.38
CA ILE A 124 1.47 13.49 8.41
C ILE A 124 1.36 14.97 7.99
N ASN A 125 2.48 15.59 7.65
CA ASN A 125 2.56 16.98 7.17
C ASN A 125 1.67 17.21 5.94
N HIS A 126 1.57 16.24 5.03
CA HIS A 126 0.68 16.32 3.88
C HIS A 126 -0.79 16.39 4.30
N HIS A 127 -1.25 15.52 5.20
CA HIS A 127 -2.64 15.52 5.67
C HIS A 127 -2.98 16.78 6.48
N GLU A 128 -2.05 17.28 7.29
CA GLU A 128 -2.21 18.54 8.01
C GLU A 128 -2.42 19.70 7.04
N ARG A 129 -1.53 19.87 6.06
CA ARG A 129 -1.66 20.89 5.00
C ARG A 129 -2.98 20.78 4.25
N GLN A 130 -3.46 19.58 3.96
CA GLN A 130 -4.76 19.38 3.29
C GLN A 130 -5.94 19.75 4.18
N ARG A 131 -5.87 19.44 5.48
CA ARG A 131 -6.89 19.80 6.45
C ARG A 131 -6.99 21.31 6.62
N GLU A 132 -5.84 21.99 6.69
CA GLU A 132 -5.77 23.45 6.77
C GLU A 132 -6.38 24.12 5.54
N LYS A 133 -6.02 23.65 4.34
CA LYS A 133 -6.62 24.14 3.07
C LYS A 133 -8.13 23.99 3.04
N ARG A 134 -8.67 22.85 3.49
CA ARG A 134 -10.12 22.63 3.56
C ARG A 134 -10.78 23.56 4.57
N ARG A 135 -10.14 23.78 5.72
CA ARG A 135 -10.63 24.70 6.76
C ARG A 135 -10.64 26.14 6.26
N SER A 136 -9.57 26.60 5.60
CA SER A 136 -9.52 27.96 5.05
C SER A 136 -10.58 28.17 3.97
N GLN A 137 -10.81 27.18 3.09
CA GLN A 137 -11.86 27.23 2.09
C GLN A 137 -13.26 27.28 2.69
N ALA A 138 -13.52 26.51 3.75
CA ALA A 138 -14.81 26.50 4.44
C ALA A 138 -15.11 27.81 5.20
N ILE A 139 -14.08 28.58 5.56
CA ILE A 139 -14.23 29.90 6.20
C ILE A 139 -14.45 31.01 5.17
N SER A 140 -14.00 30.81 3.92
CA SER A 140 -14.15 31.77 2.82
C SER A 140 -15.47 31.65 2.03
N VAL A 141 -16.36 30.74 2.43
CA VAL A 141 -17.70 30.52 1.85
C VAL A 141 -18.75 30.93 2.88
#